data_AF-A0A5M6CTE8-F1
#
_entry.id   AF-A0A5M6CTE8-F1
#
_cell.length_a   1.000
_cell.length_b   1.000
_cell.length_c   1.000
_cell.angle_alpha   90.00
_cell.angle_beta   90.00
_cell.angle_gamma   90.00
#
_symmetry.space_group_name_H-M   'P 1'
#
loop_
_entity.id
_entity.type
_entity.pdbx_description
1 polymer ?
#
loop_
_entity_poly.entity_id
_entity_poly.type
_entity_poly.pdbx_seq_one_letter_code
_entity_poly.pdbx_strand_id
1 'polypeptide(L)'
;MKIARFQRNAIIICVLPIIAFIIANYTQQYRVSNRNIYLTMIAAIYMLWAVSLLWGLINSIFILNDKNHKLKKRIFWSIISMLPLIYLGIMLCTSFIIDEFNNDDIILESGERIDGYYRNS
;
A
#
# COMPACT_ATOMS: atom_id res chain seq x y z
N MET A 1 -10.89 -27.55 12.41
CA MET A 1 -9.71 -26.75 12.84
C MET A 1 -9.10 -26.03 11.62
N LYS A 2 -9.76 -25.01 11.02
CA LYS A 2 -9.30 -24.39 9.75
C LYS A 2 -9.19 -22.84 9.77
N ILE A 3 -9.98 -22.11 10.55
CA ILE A 3 -9.89 -20.64 10.62
C ILE A 3 -8.61 -20.08 11.25
N ALA A 4 -8.03 -20.76 12.24
CA ALA A 4 -6.81 -20.25 12.91
C ALA A 4 -5.66 -20.00 11.92
N ARG A 5 -5.60 -20.80 10.85
CA ARG A 5 -4.64 -20.61 9.76
C ARG A 5 -4.92 -19.34 8.97
N PHE A 6 -6.16 -19.09 8.56
CA PHE A 6 -6.51 -17.88 7.80
C PHE A 6 -6.42 -16.60 8.64
N GLN A 7 -6.70 -16.68 9.94
CA GLN A 7 -6.50 -15.58 10.88
C GLN A 7 -5.02 -15.25 11.05
N ARG A 8 -4.18 -16.29 11.24
CA ARG A 8 -2.72 -16.12 11.27
C ARG A 8 -2.21 -15.53 9.96
N ASN A 9 -2.71 -15.99 8.82
CA ASN A 9 -2.37 -15.43 7.52
C ASN A 9 -2.76 -13.95 7.42
N ALA A 10 -3.94 -13.57 7.91
CA ALA A 10 -4.38 -12.17 7.93
C ALA A 10 -3.40 -11.26 8.69
N ILE A 11 -2.89 -11.74 9.83
CA ILE A 11 -1.87 -11.01 10.60
C ILE A 11 -0.57 -10.88 9.80
N ILE A 12 -0.09 -11.98 9.20
CA ILE A 12 1.14 -11.96 8.39
C ILE A 12 1.00 -10.97 7.23
N ILE A 13 -0.14 -11.00 6.53
CA ILE A 13 -0.48 -10.09 5.45
C ILE A 13 -0.36 -8.63 5.93
N CYS A 14 -0.94 -8.28 7.07
CA CYS A 14 -0.86 -6.91 7.60
C CYS A 14 0.54 -6.50 8.04
N VAL A 15 1.41 -7.44 8.40
CA VAL A 15 2.80 -7.14 8.82
C VAL A 15 3.71 -6.87 7.61
N LEU A 16 3.44 -7.45 6.43
CA LEU A 16 4.28 -7.28 5.25
C LEU A 16 4.43 -5.80 4.82
N PRO A 17 3.36 -4.98 4.73
CA PRO A 17 3.47 -3.54 4.45
C PRO A 17 4.27 -2.77 5.49
N ILE A 18 4.18 -3.16 6.77
CA ILE A 18 4.95 -2.52 7.85
C ILE A 18 6.45 -2.78 7.64
N ILE A 19 6.82 -4.02 7.32
CA ILE A 19 8.20 -4.37 6.97
C ILE A 19 8.65 -3.58 5.74
N ALA A 20 7.81 -3.51 4.71
CA ALA A 20 8.10 -2.75 3.49
C ALA A 20 8.35 -1.27 3.79
N PHE A 21 7.57 -0.66 4.70
CA PHE A 21 7.77 0.72 5.14
C PHE A 21 9.11 0.91 5.87
N ILE A 22 9.50 -0.02 6.76
CA ILE A 22 10.79 0.03 7.44
C ILE A 22 11.94 -0.05 6.43
N ILE A 23 11.87 -1.00 5.49
CA ILE A 23 12.87 -1.14 4.42
C ILE A 23 12.90 0.13 3.57
N ALA A 24 11.76 0.73 3.22
CA ALA A 24 11.69 1.96 2.44
C ALA A 24 12.43 3.13 3.10
N ASN A 25 12.25 3.32 4.41
CA ASN A 25 12.96 4.36 5.16
C ASN A 25 14.48 4.12 5.16
N TYR A 26 14.91 2.88 5.38
CA TYR A 26 16.32 2.53 5.34
C TYR A 26 16.93 2.70 3.94
N THR A 27 16.17 2.37 2.89
CA THR A 27 16.61 2.38 1.49
C THR A 27 16.97 3.77 1.00
N GLN A 28 16.38 4.84 1.55
CA GLN A 28 16.64 6.22 1.12
C GLN A 28 18.12 6.61 1.21
N GLN A 29 18.87 6.04 2.15
CA GLN A 29 20.30 6.31 2.34
C GLN A 29 21.15 5.89 1.12
N TYR A 30 20.66 4.93 0.33
CA TYR A 30 21.38 4.38 -0.83
C TYR A 30 21.05 5.08 -2.15
N ARG A 31 20.10 6.02 -2.15
CA ARG A 31 19.57 6.65 -3.38
C ARG A 31 20.66 7.27 -4.24
N VAL A 32 21.63 7.95 -3.62
CA VAL A 32 22.72 8.65 -4.32
C VAL A 32 24.03 7.85 -4.30
N SER A 33 24.28 7.10 -3.22
CA SER A 33 25.56 6.41 -3.00
C SER A 33 25.67 5.08 -3.75
N ASN A 34 24.60 4.27 -3.80
CA ASN A 34 24.61 2.99 -4.48
C ASN A 34 23.26 2.68 -5.13
N ARG A 35 23.14 3.10 -6.39
CA ARG A 35 21.91 2.98 -7.17
C ARG A 35 21.42 1.54 -7.34
N ASN A 36 22.32 0.57 -7.48
CA ASN A 36 21.92 -0.83 -7.70
C ASN A 36 21.27 -1.43 -6.44
N ILE A 37 21.83 -1.15 -5.27
CA ILE A 37 21.24 -1.55 -3.98
C ILE A 37 19.89 -0.87 -3.80
N TYR A 38 19.82 0.44 -4.06
CA TYR A 38 18.56 1.20 -3.98
C TYR A 38 17.46 0.57 -4.86
N LEU A 39 17.72 0.33 -6.14
CA LEU A 39 16.72 -0.25 -7.06
C LEU A 39 16.28 -1.66 -6.63
N THR A 40 17.22 -2.47 -6.15
CA THR A 40 16.91 -3.83 -5.67
C THR A 40 16.01 -3.80 -4.43
N MET A 41 16.30 -2.90 -3.49
CA MET A 41 15.47 -2.73 -2.29
C MET A 41 14.09 -2.16 -2.61
N ILE A 42 14.01 -1.19 -3.54
CA ILE A 42 12.73 -0.66 -4.04
C ILE A 42 11.90 -1.76 -4.70
N ALA A 43 12.51 -2.62 -5.53
CA ALA A 43 11.81 -3.77 -6.12
C ALA A 43 11.29 -4.72 -5.03
N ALA A 44 12.08 -5.00 -3.99
CA ALA A 44 11.65 -5.83 -2.86
C ALA A 44 10.46 -5.21 -2.11
N ILE A 45 10.45 -3.89 -1.89
CA ILE A 45 9.34 -3.17 -1.27
C ILE A 45 8.06 -3.36 -2.09
N TYR A 46 8.12 -3.17 -3.42
CA TYR A 46 6.96 -3.38 -4.28
C TYR A 46 6.48 -4.83 -4.28
N MET A 47 7.38 -5.80 -4.25
CA MET A 47 7.02 -7.21 -4.13
C MET A 47 6.31 -7.53 -2.81
N LEU A 48 6.76 -6.96 -1.69
CA LEU A 48 6.09 -7.12 -0.39
C LEU A 48 4.67 -6.54 -0.41
N TRP A 49 4.49 -5.36 -1.01
CA TRP A 49 3.17 -4.76 -1.22
C TRP A 49 2.29 -5.64 -2.11
N ALA A 50 2.78 -6.06 -3.26
CA ALA A 50 2.03 -6.90 -4.21
C ALA A 50 1.58 -8.21 -3.55
N VAL A 51 2.47 -8.91 -2.85
CA VAL A 51 2.14 -10.14 -2.12
C VAL A 51 1.10 -9.87 -1.03
N SER A 52 1.26 -8.79 -0.26
CA SER A 52 0.30 -8.41 0.78
C SER A 52 -1.10 -8.16 0.20
N LEU A 53 -1.20 -7.45 -0.92
CA LEU A 53 -2.48 -7.09 -1.53
C LEU A 53 -3.18 -8.32 -2.13
N LEU A 54 -2.45 -9.09 -2.95
CA LEU A 54 -2.99 -10.28 -3.61
C LEU A 54 -3.39 -11.34 -2.58
N TRP A 55 -2.51 -11.61 -1.62
CA TRP A 55 -2.79 -12.62 -0.60
C TRP A 55 -3.88 -12.16 0.36
N GLY A 56 -3.95 -10.87 0.69
CA GLY A 56 -5.02 -10.27 1.50
C GLY A 56 -6.41 -10.46 0.89
N LEU A 57 -6.54 -10.21 -0.42
CA LEU A 57 -7.77 -10.40 -1.16
C LEU A 57 -8.17 -11.88 -1.22
N ILE A 58 -7.24 -12.78 -1.56
CA ILE A 58 -7.48 -14.22 -1.59
C ILE A 58 -7.89 -14.74 -0.21
N ASN A 59 -7.18 -14.33 0.86
CA ASN A 59 -7.45 -14.75 2.23
C ASN A 59 -8.82 -14.27 2.72
N SER A 60 -9.21 -13.04 2.36
CA SER A 60 -10.53 -12.48 2.64
C SER A 60 -11.65 -13.33 2.01
N ILE A 61 -11.52 -13.72 0.74
CA ILE A 61 -12.49 -14.58 0.05
C ILE A 61 -12.61 -15.94 0.76
N PHE A 62 -11.50 -16.55 1.16
CA PHE A 62 -11.54 -17.83 1.89
C PHE A 62 -12.22 -17.73 3.26
N ILE A 63 -11.94 -16.66 4.03
CA ILE A 63 -12.61 -16.41 5.32
C ILE A 63 -14.11 -16.21 5.13
N LEU A 64 -14.50 -15.46 4.08
CA LEU A 64 -15.90 -15.23 3.74
C LEU A 64 -16.59 -16.46 3.15
N ASN A 65 -15.90 -17.51 2.74
CA ASN A 65 -16.54 -18.75 2.29
C ASN A 65 -16.67 -19.81 3.38
N ASP A 66 -16.03 -19.65 4.54
CA ASP A 66 -16.08 -20.63 5.63
C ASP A 66 -17.40 -20.56 6.41
N LYS A 67 -18.34 -21.47 6.12
CA LYS A 67 -19.66 -21.54 6.78
C LYS A 67 -19.62 -22.01 8.24
N ASN A 68 -18.48 -22.51 8.74
CA ASN A 68 -18.38 -23.09 10.08
C ASN A 68 -18.38 -22.07 11.22
N HIS A 69 -18.41 -20.77 10.91
CA HIS A 69 -18.28 -19.70 11.90
C HIS A 69 -19.36 -18.62 11.75
N LYS A 70 -19.66 -17.96 12.87
CA LYS A 70 -20.61 -16.82 12.92
C LYS A 70 -20.18 -15.74 11.92
N LEU A 71 -21.15 -15.20 11.18
CA LEU A 71 -20.93 -14.19 10.14
C LEU A 71 -20.12 -12.98 10.65
N LYS A 72 -20.42 -12.49 11.85
CA LYS A 72 -19.68 -11.36 12.47
C LYS A 72 -18.16 -11.60 12.53
N LYS A 73 -17.74 -12.81 12.92
CA LYS A 73 -16.32 -13.16 13.02
C LYS A 73 -15.68 -13.23 11.63
N ARG A 74 -16.38 -13.75 10.63
CA ARG A 74 -15.90 -13.84 9.25
C ARG A 74 -15.69 -12.46 8.64
N ILE A 75 -16.67 -11.57 8.79
CA ILE A 75 -16.58 -10.19 8.31
C ILE A 75 -15.40 -9.47 8.96
N PHE A 76 -15.25 -9.56 10.29
CA PHE A 76 -14.14 -8.92 10.99
C PHE A 76 -12.77 -9.35 10.47
N TRP A 77 -12.52 -10.66 10.33
CA TRP A 77 -11.23 -11.17 9.84
C TRP A 77 -11.01 -10.96 8.34
N SER A 78 -12.10 -10.88 7.57
CA SER A 78 -12.06 -10.49 6.16
C SER A 78 -11.60 -9.04 6.03
N ILE A 79 -12.18 -8.12 6.80
CA ILE A 79 -11.77 -6.70 6.83
C ILE A 79 -10.30 -6.57 7.24
N ILE A 80 -9.85 -7.29 8.27
CA ILE A 80 -8.43 -7.31 8.66
C ILE A 80 -7.55 -7.74 7.50
N SER A 81 -7.92 -8.82 6.78
CA SER A 81 -7.14 -9.29 5.63
C SER A 81 -7.08 -8.27 4.50
N MET A 82 -8.08 -7.39 4.39
CA MET A 82 -8.15 -6.33 3.39
C MET A 82 -7.53 -5.01 3.85
N LEU A 83 -7.04 -4.89 5.10
CA LEU A 83 -6.43 -3.65 5.61
C LEU A 83 -5.34 -3.06 4.70
N PRO A 84 -4.41 -3.85 4.13
CA PRO A 84 -3.40 -3.31 3.21
C PRO A 84 -4.03 -2.64 1.97
N LEU A 85 -5.10 -3.23 1.44
CA LEU A 85 -5.82 -2.70 0.28
C LEU A 85 -6.59 -1.43 0.64
N ILE A 86 -7.27 -1.44 1.79
CA ILE A 86 -7.99 -0.26 2.31
C ILE A 86 -7.00 0.89 2.51
N TYR A 87 -5.85 0.62 3.12
CA TYR A 87 -4.81 1.61 3.33
C TYR A 87 -4.28 2.18 2.01
N LEU A 88 -4.00 1.33 1.02
CA LEU A 88 -3.58 1.78 -0.31
C LEU A 88 -4.64 2.69 -0.95
N GLY A 89 -5.92 2.32 -0.85
CA GLY A 89 -7.04 3.13 -1.35
C GLY A 89 -7.10 4.51 -0.67
N ILE A 90 -6.92 4.56 0.66
CA ILE A 90 -6.84 5.83 1.39
C ILE A 90 -5.66 6.67 0.88
N MET A 91 -4.46 6.09 0.75
CA MET A 91 -3.29 6.83 0.27
C MET A 91 -3.51 7.41 -1.13
N LEU A 92 -4.07 6.64 -2.06
CA LEU A 92 -4.37 7.12 -3.41
C LEU A 92 -5.40 8.26 -3.37
N CYS A 93 -6.51 8.09 -2.64
CA CYS A 93 -7.51 9.15 -2.50
C CYS A 93 -6.91 10.42 -1.90
N THR A 94 -6.09 10.31 -0.86
CA THR A 94 -5.41 11.48 -0.28
C THR A 94 -4.45 12.12 -1.26
N SER A 95 -3.74 11.33 -2.07
CA SER A 95 -2.82 11.86 -3.08
C SER A 95 -3.57 12.66 -4.14
N PHE A 96 -4.71 12.17 -4.63
CA PHE A 96 -5.53 12.89 -5.61
C PHE A 96 -6.14 14.17 -5.03
N ILE A 97 -6.61 14.12 -3.79
CA ILE A 97 -7.16 15.30 -3.10
C ILE A 97 -6.06 16.36 -2.92
N ILE A 98 -4.88 15.97 -2.44
CA ILE A 98 -3.76 16.90 -2.25
C ILE A 98 -3.35 17.52 -3.59
N ASP A 99 -3.28 16.72 -4.65
CA ASP A 99 -2.93 17.21 -5.99
C ASP A 99 -3.96 18.22 -6.51
N GLU A 100 -5.26 17.94 -6.34
CA GLU A 100 -6.34 18.84 -6.77
C GLU A 100 -6.34 20.18 -6.00
N PHE A 101 -6.08 20.15 -4.69
CA PHE A 101 -6.16 21.35 -3.85
C PHE A 101 -4.85 22.15 -3.78
N ASN A 102 -3.70 21.56 -4.10
CA ASN A 102 -2.39 22.21 -4.00
C ASN A 102 -1.63 22.33 -5.33
N ASN A 103 -2.16 21.84 -6.47
CA ASN A 103 -1.60 22.18 -7.77
C ASN A 103 -1.97 23.62 -8.15
N ASP A 104 -1.04 24.53 -7.89
CA ASP A 104 -1.04 25.88 -8.47
C ASP A 104 -0.35 25.91 -9.85
N ASP A 105 -0.06 24.72 -10.42
CA ASP A 105 0.65 24.55 -11.68
C ASP A 105 -0.10 25.19 -12.86
N ILE A 106 0.60 26.05 -13.60
CA ILE A 106 0.07 26.63 -14.83
C ILE A 106 0.37 25.67 -15.97
N ILE A 107 -0.67 25.18 -16.63
CA ILE A 107 -0.56 24.42 -17.88
C ILE A 107 -0.46 25.42 -19.03
N LEU A 108 0.69 25.45 -19.70
CA LEU A 108 0.90 26.27 -20.90
C LEU A 108 0.11 25.70 -22.09
N GLU A 109 -0.18 26.53 -23.09
CA GLU A 109 -0.78 26.06 -24.36
C GLU A 109 0.08 25.01 -25.08
N SER A 110 1.39 24.96 -24.78
CA SER A 110 2.30 23.91 -25.24
C SER A 110 2.11 22.56 -24.54
N GLY A 111 1.32 22.49 -23.47
CA GLY A 111 1.13 21.32 -22.61
C GLY A 111 2.20 21.13 -21.53
N GLU A 112 3.21 22.01 -21.49
CA GLU A 112 4.22 22.03 -20.44
C GLU A 112 3.64 22.60 -19.13
N ARG A 113 4.06 22.06 -17.98
CA ARG A 113 3.65 22.53 -16.66
C ARG A 113 4.73 23.43 -16.05
N ILE A 114 4.34 24.63 -15.63
CA ILE A 114 5.17 25.48 -14.77
C ILE A 114 4.72 25.25 -13.34
N ASP A 115 5.62 24.72 -12.52
CA ASP A 115 5.40 24.48 -11.10
C ASP A 115 5.10 25.81 -10.38
N GLY A 116 3.96 25.88 -9.69
CA GLY A 116 3.52 27.07 -8.94
C GLY A 116 4.52 27.51 -7.85
N TYR A 117 5.43 26.62 -7.45
CA TYR A 117 6.49 26.90 -6.47
C TYR A 117 7.41 28.07 -6.86
N TYR A 118 7.64 28.31 -8.16
CA TYR A 118 8.50 29.39 -8.65
C TYR A 118 7.86 30.79 -8.62
N ARG A 119 6.62 30.91 -8.13
CA ARG A 119 5.88 32.17 -8.09
C ARG A 119 6.25 33.07 -6.90
N ASN A 120 6.75 32.47 -5.81
CA ASN A 120 7.02 33.16 -4.54
C ASN A 120 8.52 33.28 -4.19
N SER A 121 9.42 32.87 -5.10
CA SER A 121 10.88 32.97 -4.95
C SER A 121 11.45 34.14 -5.74
#